data_AF-A0A9D6CWE8-F1
#
_entry.id   AF-A0A9D6CWE8-F1
#
_cell.length_a   1.000
_cell.length_b   1.000
_cell.length_c   1.000
_cell.angle_alpha   90.00
_cell.angle_beta   90.00
_cell.angle_gamma   90.00
#
_symmetry.space_group_name_H-M   'P 1'
#
loop_
_entity.id
_entity.type
_entity.pdbx_description
1 polymer ?
#
loop_
_entity_poly.entity_id
_entity_poly.type
_entity_poly.pdbx_seq_one_letter_code
_entity_poly.pdbx_strand_id
1 'polypeptide(L)'
;MTAKQLFDAGKVTEAIRALTEYCRDHPTDSKQRTFLFELLCFAGEFSRARKQLGVLARGSSDAEMGAVLYYSALHAEESRLELFRSESFPTSPVGPSRSGKLNGEPFESISDVDPDIGPRLEVFVAGAYTWVPFEHIASIHIEAPKKLRDTLWTPAFVQAGPSFKGADMGEVLLPVIYPFSSKHPDEEVWLGRTTAFGEDDAGREVPVGHKLLRVDDREVPLLEIRSIVFDVQILEETADEAGPDEDDDATR
;
A
#
# COMPACT_ATOMS: atom_id res chain seq x y z
N MET A 1 16.07 -17.32 -23.83
CA MET A 1 16.40 -16.64 -22.55
C MET A 1 15.68 -17.37 -21.43
N THR A 2 16.24 -17.39 -20.22
CA THR A 2 15.54 -17.92 -19.04
C THR A 2 14.45 -16.92 -18.60
N ALA A 3 13.45 -17.40 -17.85
CA ALA A 3 12.42 -16.52 -17.29
C ALA A 3 13.01 -15.39 -16.44
N LYS A 4 14.08 -15.66 -15.68
CA LYS A 4 14.77 -14.65 -14.89
C LYS A 4 15.40 -13.57 -15.79
N GLN A 5 16.08 -13.95 -16.87
CA GLN A 5 16.66 -12.98 -17.81
C GLN A 5 15.60 -12.09 -18.47
N LEU A 6 14.43 -12.65 -18.79
CA LEU A 6 13.30 -11.91 -19.33
C LEU A 6 12.75 -10.91 -18.30
N PHE A 7 12.55 -11.35 -17.06
CA PHE A 7 12.16 -10.46 -15.95
C PHE A 7 13.18 -9.36 -15.65
N ASP A 8 14.48 -9.69 -15.61
CA ASP A 8 15.53 -8.70 -15.40
C ASP A 8 15.50 -7.63 -16.50
N ALA A 9 15.17 -8.02 -17.74
CA ALA A 9 15.01 -7.14 -18.90
C ALA A 9 13.62 -6.48 -19.04
N GLY A 10 12.76 -6.56 -18.02
CA GLY A 10 11.44 -5.92 -18.02
C GLY A 10 10.36 -6.62 -18.84
N LYS A 11 10.64 -7.82 -19.36
CA LYS A 11 9.74 -8.58 -20.26
C LYS A 11 8.88 -9.57 -19.47
N VAL A 12 7.99 -9.04 -18.64
CA VAL A 12 7.03 -9.78 -17.81
C VAL A 12 6.19 -10.77 -18.62
N THR A 13 5.60 -10.36 -19.75
CA THR A 13 4.72 -11.25 -20.54
C THR A 13 5.49 -12.44 -21.09
N GLU A 14 6.70 -12.21 -21.62
CA GLU A 14 7.58 -13.26 -22.11
C GLU A 14 8.03 -14.19 -20.95
N ALA A 15 8.35 -13.62 -19.78
CA ALA A 15 8.73 -14.38 -18.59
C ALA A 15 7.60 -15.28 -18.08
N ILE A 16 6.36 -14.79 -18.02
CA ILE A 16 5.17 -15.57 -17.66
C ILE A 16 4.98 -16.74 -18.62
N ARG A 17 5.14 -16.52 -19.93
CA ARG A 17 5.04 -17.58 -20.92
C ARG A 17 6.10 -18.66 -20.70
N ALA A 18 7.36 -18.26 -20.54
CA ALA A 18 8.46 -19.17 -20.30
C ALA A 18 8.26 -19.99 -18.99
N LEU A 19 7.80 -19.35 -17.92
CA LEU A 19 7.50 -20.03 -16.66
C LEU A 19 6.30 -20.96 -16.76
N THR A 20 5.27 -20.60 -17.52
CA THR A 20 4.09 -21.44 -17.73
C THR A 20 4.48 -22.72 -18.47
N GLU A 21 5.31 -22.62 -19.51
CA GLU A 21 5.85 -23.77 -20.24
C GLU A 21 6.73 -24.62 -19.31
N TYR A 22 7.68 -24.01 -18.59
CA TYR A 22 8.56 -24.72 -17.66
C TYR A 22 7.80 -25.47 -16.55
N CYS A 23 6.84 -24.82 -15.89
CA CYS A 23 6.09 -25.40 -14.77
C CYS A 23 5.11 -26.51 -15.20
N ARG A 24 4.79 -26.61 -16.50
CA ARG A 24 4.04 -27.73 -17.07
C ARG A 24 4.89 -28.99 -17.06
N ASP A 25 6.15 -28.86 -17.46
CA ASP A 25 7.10 -29.98 -17.55
C ASP A 25 7.74 -30.31 -16.19
N HIS A 26 7.76 -29.35 -15.26
CA HIS A 26 8.35 -29.47 -13.92
C HIS A 26 7.31 -29.13 -12.82
N PRO A 27 6.25 -29.94 -12.65
CA PRO A 27 5.11 -29.57 -11.80
C PRO A 27 5.45 -29.44 -10.30
N THR A 28 6.53 -30.07 -9.84
CA THR A 28 6.97 -30.05 -8.43
C THR A 28 7.95 -28.92 -8.11
N ASP A 29 8.35 -28.10 -9.09
CA ASP A 29 9.25 -26.96 -8.85
C ASP A 29 8.49 -25.78 -8.24
N SER A 30 8.35 -25.81 -6.91
CA SER A 30 7.64 -24.77 -6.15
C SER A 30 8.30 -23.40 -6.27
N LYS A 31 9.61 -23.31 -6.53
CA LYS A 31 10.31 -22.02 -6.67
C LYS A 31 9.90 -21.33 -7.96
N GLN A 32 9.94 -22.04 -9.09
CA GLN A 32 9.52 -21.48 -10.38
C GLN A 32 8.01 -21.20 -10.42
N ARG A 33 7.21 -22.03 -9.77
CA ARG A 33 5.77 -21.78 -9.62
C ARG A 33 5.47 -20.56 -8.75
N THR A 34 6.27 -20.34 -7.71
CA THR A 34 6.20 -19.13 -6.89
C THR A 34 6.52 -17.89 -7.72
N PHE A 35 7.57 -17.95 -8.54
CA PHE A 35 7.93 -16.86 -9.44
C PHE A 35 6.83 -16.59 -10.47
N LEU A 36 6.21 -17.64 -11.02
CA LEU A 36 5.07 -17.51 -11.92
C LEU A 36 3.87 -16.84 -11.23
N PHE A 37 3.56 -17.23 -9.99
CA PHE A 37 2.53 -16.58 -9.19
C PHE A 37 2.80 -15.07 -9.03
N GLU A 38 4.03 -14.69 -8.67
CA GLU A 38 4.41 -13.29 -8.48
C GLU A 38 4.26 -12.47 -9.77
N LEU A 39 4.76 -12.97 -10.91
CA LEU A 39 4.62 -12.27 -12.20
C LEU A 39 3.17 -12.17 -12.67
N LEU A 40 2.35 -13.19 -12.42
CA LEU A 40 0.91 -13.12 -12.73
C LEU A 40 0.21 -12.04 -11.89
N CYS A 41 0.65 -11.79 -10.65
CA CYS A 41 0.12 -10.68 -9.86
C CYS A 41 0.51 -9.32 -10.45
N PHE A 42 1.79 -9.11 -10.84
CA PHE A 42 2.21 -7.87 -11.51
C PHE A 42 1.48 -7.62 -12.83
N ALA A 43 1.19 -8.67 -13.59
CA ALA A 43 0.42 -8.56 -14.84
C ALA A 43 -1.10 -8.36 -14.62
N GLY A 44 -1.58 -8.30 -13.37
CA GLY A 44 -3.00 -8.17 -13.05
C GLY A 44 -3.82 -9.43 -13.35
N GLU A 45 -3.18 -10.57 -13.58
CA GLU A 45 -3.84 -11.84 -13.90
C GLU A 45 -4.21 -12.65 -12.65
N PHE A 46 -4.94 -12.03 -11.71
CA PHE A 46 -5.20 -12.59 -10.37
C PHE A 46 -5.90 -13.95 -10.38
N SER A 47 -6.78 -14.20 -11.35
CA SER A 47 -7.41 -15.51 -11.52
C SER A 47 -6.41 -16.63 -11.84
N ARG A 48 -5.37 -16.34 -12.63
CA ARG A 48 -4.29 -17.29 -12.92
C ARG A 48 -3.32 -17.38 -11.74
N ALA A 49 -2.99 -16.25 -11.10
CA ALA A 49 -2.15 -16.22 -9.90
C ALA A 49 -2.73 -17.07 -8.77
N ARG A 50 -4.03 -16.94 -8.48
CA ARG A 50 -4.77 -17.72 -7.49
C ARG A 50 -4.68 -19.23 -7.74
N LYS A 51 -4.74 -19.67 -9.00
CA LYS A 51 -4.57 -21.09 -9.36
C LYS A 51 -3.16 -21.59 -9.03
N GLN A 52 -2.12 -20.80 -9.30
CA GLN A 52 -0.75 -21.16 -8.95
C GLN A 52 -0.57 -21.25 -7.43
N LEU A 53 -1.12 -20.28 -6.69
CA LEU A 53 -1.12 -20.29 -5.23
C LEU A 53 -1.81 -21.54 -4.67
N GLY A 54 -2.93 -21.98 -5.25
CA GLY A 54 -3.61 -23.22 -4.87
C GLY A 54 -2.84 -24.50 -5.11
N VAL A 55 -1.90 -24.51 -6.07
CA VAL A 55 -0.97 -25.63 -6.24
C VAL A 55 0.15 -25.55 -5.20
N LEU A 56 0.70 -24.35 -4.94
CA LEU A 56 1.75 -24.14 -3.93
C LEU A 56 1.29 -24.51 -2.52
N ALA A 57 0.05 -24.17 -2.17
CA ALA A 57 -0.54 -24.45 -0.85
C ALA A 57 -0.63 -25.95 -0.54
N ARG A 58 -0.66 -26.84 -1.55
CA ARG A 58 -0.73 -28.29 -1.35
C ARG A 58 0.62 -28.94 -1.01
N GLY A 59 1.70 -28.16 -0.97
CA GLY A 59 3.05 -28.70 -0.78
C GLY A 59 3.35 -29.17 0.65
N SER A 60 2.88 -28.43 1.66
CA SER A 60 3.05 -28.75 3.08
C SER A 60 2.08 -27.91 3.94
N SER A 61 1.92 -28.25 5.22
CA SER A 61 1.10 -27.46 6.15
C SER A 61 1.65 -26.02 6.31
N ASP A 62 2.97 -25.86 6.36
CA ASP A 62 3.60 -24.53 6.40
C ASP A 62 3.32 -23.72 5.12
N ALA A 63 3.33 -24.39 3.96
CA ALA A 63 3.01 -23.75 2.68
C ALA A 63 1.53 -23.36 2.60
N GLU A 64 0.64 -24.18 3.16
CA GLU A 64 -0.79 -23.88 3.27
C GLU A 64 -1.03 -22.64 4.15
N MET A 65 -0.45 -22.60 5.36
CA MET A 65 -0.52 -21.43 6.24
C MET A 65 0.08 -20.18 5.58
N GLY A 66 1.24 -20.31 4.94
CA GLY A 66 1.87 -19.21 4.21
C GLY A 66 1.04 -18.72 3.02
N ALA A 67 0.24 -19.58 2.39
CA ALA A 67 -0.64 -19.19 1.30
C ALA A 67 -1.85 -18.37 1.76
N VAL A 68 -2.32 -18.52 3.01
CA VAL A 68 -3.45 -17.75 3.56
C VAL A 68 -3.23 -16.25 3.41
N LEU A 69 -2.05 -15.76 3.78
CA LEU A 69 -1.68 -14.34 3.65
C LEU A 69 -1.85 -13.83 2.22
N TYR A 70 -1.43 -14.63 1.23
CA TYR A 70 -1.48 -14.22 -0.18
C TYR A 70 -2.87 -14.40 -0.81
N TYR A 71 -3.70 -15.31 -0.31
CA TYR A 71 -5.12 -15.33 -0.67
C TYR A 71 -5.84 -14.08 -0.18
N SER A 72 -5.55 -13.67 1.06
CA SER A 72 -6.05 -12.42 1.63
C SER A 72 -5.57 -11.21 0.84
N ALA A 73 -4.29 -11.15 0.46
CA ALA A 73 -3.76 -10.07 -0.37
C ALA A 73 -4.42 -10.01 -1.77
N LEU A 74 -4.61 -11.16 -2.43
CA LEU A 74 -5.31 -11.23 -3.72
C LEU A 74 -6.76 -10.74 -3.61
N HIS A 75 -7.46 -11.08 -2.52
CA HIS A 75 -8.84 -10.64 -2.30
C HIS A 75 -8.92 -9.13 -2.02
N ALA A 76 -7.99 -8.61 -1.22
CA ALA A 76 -7.87 -7.18 -0.96
C ALA A 76 -7.53 -6.40 -2.24
N GLU A 77 -6.63 -6.91 -3.07
CA GLU A 77 -6.30 -6.31 -4.38
C GLU A 77 -7.51 -6.29 -5.33
N GLU A 78 -8.28 -7.36 -5.41
CA GLU A 78 -9.51 -7.38 -6.21
C GLU A 78 -10.53 -6.34 -5.70
N SER A 79 -10.68 -6.22 -4.38
CA SER A 79 -11.55 -5.21 -3.76
C SER A 79 -11.04 -3.79 -4.03
N ARG A 80 -9.72 -3.60 -4.00
CA ARG A 80 -9.05 -2.35 -4.36
C ARG A 80 -9.33 -1.93 -5.78
N LEU A 81 -9.14 -2.84 -6.74
CA LEU A 81 -9.41 -2.55 -8.15
C LEU A 81 -10.89 -2.26 -8.40
N GLU A 82 -11.80 -2.93 -7.69
CA GLU A 82 -13.22 -2.61 -7.80
C GLU A 82 -13.53 -1.21 -7.25
N LEU A 83 -13.00 -0.85 -6.09
CA LEU A 83 -13.20 0.47 -5.49
C LEU A 83 -12.74 1.61 -6.41
N PHE A 84 -11.58 1.46 -7.07
CA PHE A 84 -11.11 2.44 -8.05
C PHE A 84 -11.92 2.42 -9.35
N ARG A 85 -12.34 1.23 -9.82
CA ARG A 85 -13.19 1.13 -11.02
C ARG A 85 -14.55 1.78 -10.82
N SER A 86 -15.15 1.60 -9.65
CA SER A 86 -16.48 2.12 -9.32
C SER A 86 -16.44 3.52 -8.71
N GLU A 87 -15.25 4.10 -8.55
CA GLU A 87 -14.99 5.39 -7.89
C GLU A 87 -15.70 5.51 -6.52
N SER A 88 -15.84 4.37 -5.82
CA SER A 88 -16.57 4.30 -4.56
C SER A 88 -15.66 4.67 -3.38
N PHE A 89 -14.94 5.78 -3.53
CA PHE A 89 -13.96 6.26 -2.57
C PHE A 89 -14.63 6.69 -1.25
N PRO A 90 -13.97 6.52 -0.10
CA PRO A 90 -14.46 7.04 1.18
C PRO A 90 -14.70 8.55 1.12
N THR A 91 -15.93 8.99 1.38
CA THR A 91 -16.33 10.41 1.36
C THR A 91 -16.17 11.10 2.71
N SER A 92 -15.69 10.40 3.73
CA SER A 92 -15.46 10.99 5.05
C SER A 92 -14.50 12.18 4.94
N PRO A 93 -14.75 13.29 5.64
CA PRO A 93 -13.80 14.40 5.70
C PRO A 93 -12.46 13.89 6.19
N VAL A 94 -11.39 14.28 5.52
CA VAL A 94 -10.02 14.00 5.95
C VAL A 94 -9.32 15.31 6.19
N GLY A 95 -8.77 15.47 7.39
CA GLY A 95 -7.93 16.62 7.72
C GLY A 95 -6.58 16.59 6.98
N PRO A 96 -5.81 17.68 7.00
CA PRO A 96 -4.42 17.61 6.57
C PRO A 96 -3.66 16.58 7.42
N SER A 97 -2.67 15.92 6.83
CA SER A 97 -1.73 15.09 7.59
C SER A 97 -1.06 15.88 8.70
N ARG A 98 -0.68 15.20 9.79
CA ARG A 98 0.17 15.79 10.84
C ARG A 98 1.61 15.91 10.37
N SER A 99 2.35 16.87 10.92
CA SER A 99 3.81 16.93 10.81
C SER A 99 4.44 15.71 11.49
N GLY A 100 5.72 15.48 11.22
CA GLY A 100 6.44 14.39 11.86
C GLY A 100 7.84 14.21 11.32
N LYS A 101 8.32 12.97 11.39
CA LYS A 101 9.63 12.56 10.84
C LYS A 101 9.48 11.40 9.89
N LEU A 102 10.06 11.54 8.69
CA LEU A 102 10.20 10.49 7.69
C LEU A 102 11.67 10.08 7.62
N ASN A 103 11.97 8.83 7.93
CA ASN A 103 13.33 8.29 8.04
C ASN A 103 14.25 9.13 8.95
N GLY A 104 13.67 9.78 9.96
CA GLY A 104 14.38 10.66 10.90
C GLY A 104 14.40 12.14 10.51
N GLU A 105 14.11 12.47 9.26
CA GLU A 105 14.06 13.85 8.75
C GLU A 105 12.68 14.48 8.97
N PRO A 106 12.58 15.74 9.43
CA PRO A 106 11.31 16.40 9.66
C PRO A 106 10.52 16.62 8.36
N PHE A 107 9.19 16.61 8.45
CA PHE A 107 8.26 17.03 7.40
C PHE A 107 7.04 17.72 8.01
N GLU A 108 6.37 18.58 7.24
CA GLU A 108 5.16 19.29 7.67
C GLU A 108 3.87 18.62 7.16
N SER A 109 3.93 18.04 5.96
CA SER A 109 2.81 17.42 5.28
C SER A 109 3.18 16.14 4.53
N ILE A 110 2.22 15.22 4.40
CA ILE A 110 2.35 13.97 3.66
C ILE A 110 1.00 13.55 3.03
N SER A 111 1.03 13.21 1.75
CA SER A 111 -0.10 12.60 1.04
C SER A 111 0.39 11.63 -0.03
N ASP A 112 -0.48 10.78 -0.56
CA ASP A 112 -0.23 10.11 -1.83
C ASP A 112 -0.19 11.16 -2.96
N VAL A 113 0.60 10.90 -4.01
CA VAL A 113 0.61 11.74 -5.23
C VAL A 113 -0.70 11.64 -5.99
N ASP A 114 -1.38 10.49 -5.92
CA ASP A 114 -2.73 10.31 -6.44
C ASP A 114 -3.73 11.13 -5.60
N PRO A 115 -4.42 12.13 -6.18
CA PRO A 115 -5.32 13.00 -5.46
C PRO A 115 -6.60 12.28 -4.96
N ASP A 116 -7.02 11.19 -5.60
CA ASP A 116 -8.19 10.43 -5.13
C ASP A 116 -7.86 9.78 -3.79
N ILE A 117 -6.62 9.30 -3.63
CA ILE A 117 -6.11 8.76 -2.36
C ILE A 117 -5.79 9.90 -1.39
N GLY A 118 -5.01 10.89 -1.80
CA GLY A 118 -4.67 12.07 -0.98
C GLY A 118 -4.02 11.71 0.36
N PRO A 119 -4.39 12.35 1.49
CA PRO A 119 -3.75 12.17 2.80
C PRO A 119 -4.19 10.87 3.51
N ARG A 120 -4.24 9.75 2.78
CA ARG A 120 -4.65 8.44 3.28
C ARG A 120 -3.61 7.38 2.88
N LEU A 121 -3.43 6.41 3.77
CA LEU A 121 -2.64 5.22 3.52
C LEU A 121 -3.57 4.07 3.10
N GLU A 122 -3.29 3.48 1.95
CA GLU A 122 -3.88 2.19 1.56
C GLU A 122 -3.26 1.05 2.39
N VAL A 123 -4.11 0.20 2.96
CA VAL A 123 -3.65 -0.97 3.73
C VAL A 123 -4.48 -2.22 3.42
N PHE A 124 -3.81 -3.38 3.41
CA PHE A 124 -4.43 -4.69 3.47
C PHE A 124 -4.28 -5.23 4.88
N VAL A 125 -5.38 -5.33 5.61
CA VAL A 125 -5.42 -5.73 7.01
C VAL A 125 -6.56 -6.73 7.23
N ALA A 126 -6.25 -7.85 7.89
CA ALA A 126 -7.22 -8.94 8.13
C ALA A 126 -7.98 -9.40 6.87
N GLY A 127 -7.34 -9.32 5.69
CA GLY A 127 -7.94 -9.69 4.39
C GLY A 127 -8.88 -8.66 3.77
N ALA A 128 -9.03 -7.48 4.37
CA ALA A 128 -9.77 -6.35 3.82
C ALA A 128 -8.81 -5.29 3.26
N TYR A 129 -9.27 -4.58 2.23
CA TYR A 129 -8.66 -3.34 1.75
C TYR A 129 -9.34 -2.14 2.41
N THR A 130 -8.55 -1.24 2.99
CA THR A 130 -9.08 -0.01 3.60
C THR A 130 -8.13 1.17 3.43
N TRP A 131 -8.67 2.38 3.53
CA TRP A 131 -7.93 3.64 3.52
C TRP A 131 -7.90 4.23 4.92
N VAL A 132 -6.71 4.52 5.42
CA VAL A 132 -6.51 5.09 6.75
C VAL A 132 -5.94 6.49 6.62
N PRO A 133 -6.69 7.53 7.03
CA PRO A 133 -6.17 8.88 7.10
C PRO A 133 -4.85 8.96 7.88
N PHE A 134 -3.85 9.66 7.36
CA PHE A 134 -2.57 9.85 8.07
C PHE A 134 -2.76 10.54 9.43
N GLU A 135 -3.79 11.38 9.56
CA GLU A 135 -4.14 12.01 10.84
C GLU A 135 -4.44 11.00 11.97
N HIS A 136 -4.83 9.76 11.63
CA HIS A 136 -5.10 8.69 12.58
C HIS A 136 -3.94 7.73 12.82
N ILE A 137 -2.78 7.96 12.21
CA ILE A 137 -1.62 7.07 12.33
C ILE A 137 -0.58 7.68 13.28
N ALA A 138 -0.11 6.92 14.26
CA ALA A 138 1.01 7.35 15.12
C ALA A 138 2.35 7.08 14.43
N SER A 139 2.52 5.86 13.90
CA SER A 139 3.75 5.47 13.23
C SER A 139 3.52 4.40 12.16
N ILE A 140 4.44 4.39 11.19
CA ILE A 140 4.53 3.38 10.14
C ILE A 140 5.98 2.89 10.13
N HIS A 141 6.18 1.58 10.21
CA HIS A 141 7.47 0.96 10.01
C HIS A 141 7.41 -0.01 8.83
N ILE A 142 8.38 0.09 7.92
CA ILE A 142 8.45 -0.75 6.71
C ILE A 142 9.86 -1.34 6.66
N GLU A 143 9.97 -2.66 6.58
CA GLU A 143 11.26 -3.31 6.37
C GLU A 143 11.69 -3.24 4.89
N ALA A 144 12.99 -3.37 4.62
CA ALA A 144 13.45 -3.49 3.24
C ALA A 144 12.87 -4.77 2.57
N PRO A 145 12.42 -4.70 1.31
CA PRO A 145 11.92 -5.86 0.57
C PRO A 145 12.91 -7.03 0.56
N LYS A 146 12.45 -8.23 0.92
CA LYS A 146 13.27 -9.46 0.96
C LYS A 146 12.92 -10.43 -0.16
N LYS A 147 11.68 -10.38 -0.63
CA LYS A 147 11.13 -11.22 -1.70
C LYS A 147 10.59 -10.32 -2.81
N LEU A 148 10.47 -10.88 -4.01
CA LEU A 148 9.91 -10.17 -5.15
C LEU A 148 8.50 -9.62 -4.85
N ARG A 149 7.62 -10.43 -4.26
CA ARG A 149 6.28 -9.97 -3.86
C ARG A 149 6.24 -8.80 -2.89
N ASP A 150 7.31 -8.55 -2.12
CA ASP A 150 7.36 -7.42 -1.19
C ASP A 150 7.44 -6.10 -1.97
N THR A 151 7.81 -6.15 -3.25
CA THR A 151 7.76 -5.01 -4.18
C THR A 151 6.38 -4.80 -4.82
N LEU A 152 5.42 -5.67 -4.52
CA LEU A 152 4.00 -5.53 -4.89
C LEU A 152 3.14 -5.22 -3.66
N TRP A 153 3.35 -5.98 -2.59
CA TRP A 153 2.65 -5.84 -1.30
C TRP A 153 3.70 -5.87 -0.18
N THR A 154 4.18 -4.70 0.23
CA THR A 154 5.24 -4.61 1.24
C THR A 154 4.67 -4.80 2.65
N PRO A 155 5.24 -5.70 3.48
CA PRO A 155 4.88 -5.76 4.88
C PRO A 155 5.21 -4.46 5.60
N ALA A 156 4.31 -4.03 6.49
CA ALA A 156 4.51 -2.87 7.35
C ALA A 156 3.86 -3.11 8.72
N PHE A 157 4.37 -2.40 9.73
CA PHE A 157 3.71 -2.28 11.02
C PHE A 157 3.12 -0.87 11.13
N VAL A 158 1.81 -0.78 11.38
CA VAL A 158 1.09 0.49 11.51
C VAL A 158 0.50 0.58 12.91
N GLN A 159 0.92 1.62 13.63
CA GLN A 159 0.40 1.94 14.95
C GLN A 159 -0.64 3.06 14.84
N ALA A 160 -1.79 2.86 15.45
CA ALA A 160 -2.86 3.84 15.46
C ALA A 160 -2.53 5.01 16.39
N GLY A 161 -2.99 6.20 16.01
CA GLY A 161 -2.91 7.41 16.82
C GLY A 161 -3.98 7.44 17.91
N PRO A 162 -3.83 8.30 18.94
CA PRO A 162 -4.79 8.41 20.05
C PRO A 162 -6.22 8.74 19.63
N SER A 163 -6.40 9.41 18.48
CA SER A 163 -7.70 9.77 17.92
C SER A 163 -8.42 8.60 17.23
N PHE A 164 -7.73 7.50 16.96
CA PHE A 164 -8.30 6.35 16.28
C PHE A 164 -9.18 5.54 17.24
N LYS A 165 -10.46 5.42 16.89
CA LYS A 165 -11.44 4.63 17.65
C LYS A 165 -11.34 3.17 17.21
N GLY A 166 -10.36 2.43 17.72
CA GLY A 166 -10.14 1.03 17.40
C GLY A 166 -8.91 0.44 18.08
N ALA A 167 -8.67 -0.85 17.86
CA ALA A 167 -7.39 -1.47 18.21
C ALA A 167 -6.31 -1.05 17.18
N ASP A 168 -5.04 -1.16 17.57
CA ASP A 168 -3.92 -1.00 16.65
C ASP A 168 -4.06 -1.93 15.44
N MET A 169 -3.63 -1.44 14.27
CA MET A 169 -3.70 -2.21 13.03
C MET A 169 -2.65 -3.32 13.00
N GLY A 170 -1.49 -3.10 13.64
CA GLY A 170 -0.42 -4.08 13.74
C GLY A 170 0.25 -4.35 12.39
N GLU A 171 0.49 -5.63 12.09
CA GLU A 171 1.06 -6.06 10.82
C GLU A 171 0.03 -5.96 9.69
N VAL A 172 0.40 -5.25 8.62
CA VAL A 172 -0.40 -5.04 7.41
C VAL A 172 0.46 -5.28 6.17
N LEU A 173 -0.18 -5.38 5.00
CA LEU A 173 0.51 -5.20 3.72
C LEU A 173 0.11 -3.86 3.11
N LEU A 174 1.07 -3.15 2.53
CA LEU A 174 0.82 -1.92 1.76
C LEU A 174 0.94 -2.25 0.27
N PRO A 175 -0.05 -1.92 -0.57
CA PRO A 175 0.11 -2.04 -2.01
C PRO A 175 1.16 -1.03 -2.49
N VAL A 176 2.16 -1.50 -3.22
CA VAL A 176 3.33 -0.72 -3.65
C VAL A 176 3.11 -0.09 -5.03
N ILE A 177 2.20 -0.64 -5.83
CA ILE A 177 1.96 -0.24 -7.22
C ILE A 177 0.55 0.32 -7.33
N TYR A 178 0.37 1.44 -8.03
CA TYR A 178 -0.94 2.04 -8.30
C TYR A 178 -1.89 1.07 -9.02
N PRO A 179 -3.21 1.19 -8.81
CA PRO A 179 -4.19 0.31 -9.45
C PRO A 179 -4.07 0.40 -10.97
N PHE A 180 -4.42 -0.70 -11.66
CA PHE A 180 -4.42 -0.79 -13.13
C PHE A 180 -3.09 -0.54 -13.85
N SER A 181 -1.96 -0.47 -13.13
CA SER A 181 -0.63 -0.30 -13.73
C SER A 181 -0.29 -1.35 -14.78
N SER A 182 -0.86 -2.55 -14.69
CA SER A 182 -0.70 -3.62 -15.69
C SER A 182 -1.36 -3.35 -17.05
N LYS A 183 -2.11 -2.25 -17.19
CA LYS A 183 -2.64 -1.79 -18.48
C LYS A 183 -1.63 -0.93 -19.27
N HIS A 184 -0.56 -0.46 -18.63
CA HIS A 184 0.43 0.39 -19.27
C HIS A 184 1.22 -0.38 -20.35
N PRO A 185 1.62 0.22 -21.49
CA PRO A 185 2.36 -0.51 -22.53
C PRO A 185 3.79 -0.89 -22.13
N ASP A 186 4.40 -0.16 -21.20
CA ASP A 186 5.71 -0.48 -20.62
C ASP A 186 5.55 -1.38 -19.40
N GLU A 187 6.08 -2.61 -19.49
CA GLU A 187 6.03 -3.62 -18.44
C GLU A 187 6.94 -3.30 -17.24
N GLU A 188 7.88 -2.34 -17.36
CA GLU A 188 8.63 -1.81 -16.21
C GLU A 188 7.73 -1.07 -15.21
N VAL A 189 6.65 -0.44 -15.70
CA VAL A 189 5.61 0.18 -14.86
C VAL A 189 4.86 -0.90 -14.09
N TRP A 190 4.59 -2.06 -14.70
CA TRP A 190 3.88 -3.16 -14.03
C TRP A 190 4.68 -3.68 -12.85
N LEU A 191 6.01 -3.73 -13.00
CA LEU A 191 6.95 -4.17 -11.97
C LEU A 191 7.17 -3.13 -10.87
N GLY A 192 6.60 -1.94 -10.98
CA GLY A 192 6.87 -0.85 -10.04
C GLY A 192 8.34 -0.42 -10.02
N ARG A 193 9.07 -0.61 -11.12
CA ARG A 193 10.46 -0.14 -11.25
C ARG A 193 10.54 1.34 -11.62
N THR A 194 9.43 1.88 -12.08
CA THR A 194 9.26 3.30 -12.38
C THR A 194 7.84 3.74 -12.00
N THR A 195 7.68 5.05 -11.86
CA THR A 195 6.37 5.70 -11.80
C THR A 195 6.17 6.44 -13.12
N ALA A 196 5.01 6.30 -13.72
CA ALA A 196 4.59 7.02 -14.90
C ALA A 196 3.20 7.63 -14.65
N PHE A 197 2.74 8.43 -15.59
CA PHE A 197 1.36 8.90 -15.62
C PHE A 197 0.67 8.30 -16.85
N GLY A 198 -0.52 7.77 -16.63
CA GLY A 198 -1.38 7.22 -17.68
C GLY A 198 -2.73 7.91 -17.66
N GLU A 199 -3.60 7.53 -18.60
CA GLU A 199 -4.98 8.01 -18.64
C GLU A 199 -5.92 6.91 -18.11
N ASP A 200 -6.86 7.28 -17.25
CA ASP A 200 -7.95 6.39 -16.84
C ASP A 200 -9.03 6.29 -17.93
N ASP A 201 -10.07 5.49 -17.67
CA ASP A 201 -11.17 5.28 -18.63
C ASP A 201 -12.00 6.58 -18.88
N ALA A 202 -11.83 7.61 -18.05
CA ALA A 202 -12.44 8.94 -18.18
C ALA A 202 -11.49 9.98 -18.81
N GLY A 203 -10.27 9.60 -19.17
CA GLY A 203 -9.25 10.48 -19.73
C GLY A 203 -8.57 11.40 -18.72
N ARG A 204 -8.69 11.13 -17.42
CA ARG A 204 -7.92 11.83 -16.38
C ARG A 204 -6.51 11.27 -16.32
N GLU A 205 -5.54 12.15 -16.16
CA GLU A 205 -4.17 11.75 -15.88
C GLU A 205 -4.06 11.23 -14.44
N VAL A 206 -3.65 9.97 -14.30
CA VAL A 206 -3.51 9.27 -13.02
C VAL A 206 -2.13 8.61 -12.93
N PRO A 207 -1.53 8.54 -11.73
CA PRO A 207 -0.25 7.88 -11.59
C PRO A 207 -0.39 6.37 -11.76
N VAL A 208 0.58 5.76 -12.41
CA VAL A 208 0.72 4.31 -12.61
C VAL A 208 2.15 3.87 -12.27
N GLY A 209 2.32 2.61 -11.93
CA GLY A 209 3.58 2.07 -11.47
C GLY A 209 3.80 2.28 -9.98
N HIS A 210 5.04 2.53 -9.57
CA HIS A 210 5.40 2.60 -8.16
C HIS A 210 4.70 3.76 -7.44
N LYS A 211 4.16 3.51 -6.24
CA LYS A 211 3.54 4.53 -5.41
C LYS A 211 4.55 5.59 -4.94
N LEU A 212 4.13 6.84 -5.03
CA LEU A 212 4.87 7.99 -4.54
C LEU A 212 4.06 8.67 -3.45
N LEU A 213 4.71 8.98 -2.34
CA LEU A 213 4.16 9.92 -1.35
C LEU A 213 4.76 11.29 -1.59
N ARG A 214 3.90 12.30 -1.67
CA ARG A 214 4.27 13.70 -1.62
C ARG A 214 4.50 14.06 -0.16
N VAL A 215 5.73 14.48 0.16
CA VAL A 215 6.15 14.88 1.50
C VAL A 215 6.67 16.30 1.37
N ASP A 216 5.91 17.28 1.83
CA ASP A 216 6.13 18.69 1.52
C ASP A 216 6.26 18.90 -0.01
N ASP A 217 7.41 19.41 -0.47
CA ASP A 217 7.69 19.68 -1.89
C ASP A 217 8.41 18.53 -2.62
N ARG A 218 8.60 17.36 -1.98
CA ARG A 218 9.31 16.22 -2.58
C ARG A 218 8.42 14.99 -2.77
N GLU A 219 8.74 14.19 -3.77
CA GLU A 219 8.13 12.89 -4.01
C GLU A 219 9.06 11.78 -3.48
N VAL A 220 8.53 10.90 -2.64
CA VAL A 220 9.27 9.82 -2.00
C VAL A 220 8.65 8.48 -2.42
N PRO A 221 9.42 7.58 -3.07
CA PRO A 221 8.94 6.23 -3.36
C PRO A 221 8.60 5.49 -2.07
N LEU A 222 7.42 4.87 -2.01
CA LEU A 222 6.97 4.08 -0.85
C LEU A 222 8.03 3.08 -0.34
N LEU A 223 8.70 2.36 -1.24
CA LEU A 223 9.75 1.40 -0.86
C LEU A 223 11.03 2.05 -0.34
N GLU A 224 11.23 3.36 -0.39
CA GLU A 224 12.35 4.06 0.27
C GLU A 224 12.02 4.46 1.72
N ILE A 225 10.76 4.35 2.13
CA ILE A 225 10.30 4.68 3.47
C ILE A 225 10.60 3.52 4.42
N ARG A 226 11.19 3.81 5.57
CA ARG A 226 11.49 2.86 6.65
C ARG A 226 10.80 3.21 7.95
N SER A 227 10.64 4.49 8.22
CA SER A 227 9.91 4.97 9.38
C SER A 227 9.18 6.26 9.05
N ILE A 228 7.91 6.33 9.43
CA ILE A 228 7.17 7.58 9.58
C ILE A 228 6.72 7.64 11.03
N VAL A 229 6.98 8.76 11.71
CA VAL A 229 6.48 9.01 13.06
C VAL A 229 5.80 10.37 13.04
N PHE A 230 4.50 10.40 13.34
CA PHE A 230 3.71 11.62 13.38
C PHE A 230 3.78 12.27 14.76
N ASP A 231 3.82 13.59 14.79
CA ASP A 231 3.78 14.33 16.04
C ASP A 231 2.44 14.13 16.75
N VAL A 232 2.48 14.07 18.09
CA VAL A 232 1.29 13.93 18.93
C VAL A 232 0.62 15.29 19.05
N GLN A 233 -0.69 15.37 18.78
CA GLN A 233 -1.48 16.54 19.17
C GLN A 233 -1.55 16.59 20.69
N ILE A 234 -0.89 17.57 21.30
CA ILE A 234 -1.25 18.00 22.65
C ILE A 234 -2.53 18.81 22.48
N LEU A 235 -3.66 18.25 22.92
CA LEU A 235 -4.86 19.05 23.12
C LEU A 235 -4.53 19.99 24.29
N GLU A 236 -4.23 21.27 24.00
CA GLU A 236 -4.25 22.29 25.04
C GLU A 236 -5.70 22.37 25.54
N GLU A 237 -5.94 21.90 26.77
CA GLU A 237 -7.15 22.24 27.50
C GLU A 237 -7.17 23.77 27.60
N THR A 238 -8.08 24.41 26.90
CA THR A 238 -8.40 25.81 27.13
C THR A 238 -8.87 25.91 28.59
N ALA A 239 -7.98 26.34 29.48
CA ALA A 239 -8.37 26.73 30.81
C ALA A 239 -9.37 27.88 30.65
N ASP A 240 -10.63 27.62 30.97
CA ASP A 240 -11.65 28.64 31.14
C ASP A 240 -11.08 29.68 32.11
N GLU A 241 -10.74 30.87 31.61
CA GLU A 241 -10.46 32.03 32.44
C GLU A 241 -11.77 32.38 33.15
N ALA A 242 -11.96 31.79 34.34
CA ALA A 242 -12.84 32.37 35.34
C ALA A 242 -12.29 33.75 35.66
N GLY A 243 -12.85 34.78 35.02
CA GLY A 243 -12.54 36.17 35.27
C GLY A 243 -12.69 36.49 36.76
N PRO A 244 -11.89 37.41 37.30
CA PRO A 244 -12.01 37.80 38.70
C PRO A 244 -13.39 38.45 38.91
N ASP A 245 -14.15 37.95 39.88
CA ASP A 245 -15.30 38.66 40.45
C ASP A 245 -14.77 40.01 40.98
N GLU A 246 -14.99 41.09 40.22
CA GLU A 246 -14.82 42.44 40.71
C GLU A 246 -15.92 42.76 41.72
N ASP A 247 -15.48 43.23 42.88
CA ASP A 247 -16.26 43.80 43.97
C ASP A 247 -17.41 44.70 43.49
N ASP A 248 -18.61 44.48 44.05
CA ASP A 248 -19.60 45.55 44.20
C ASP A 248 -19.80 45.84 45.69
N ASP A 249 -18.86 46.62 46.23
CA ASP A 249 -19.10 47.48 47.39
C ASP A 249 -19.73 48.79 46.90
N ALA A 250 -21.04 48.94 47.08
CA ALA A 250 -21.69 50.24 47.01
C ALA A 250 -22.76 50.37 48.09
N THR A 251 -22.37 51.12 49.11
CA THR A 251 -23.17 51.69 50.19
C THR A 251 -24.44 52.42 49.70
N ARG A 252 -25.63 52.02 50.19
CA ARG A 252 -26.68 52.94 50.72
C ARG A 252 -27.91 52.21 51.26
#